data_AF-A0AAE0CT24-F1
#
_entry.id   AF-A0AAE0CT24-F1
#
_cell.length_a   1.000
_cell.length_b   1.000
_cell.length_c   1.000
_cell.angle_alpha   90.00
_cell.angle_beta   90.00
_cell.angle_gamma   90.00
#
_symmetry.space_group_name_H-M   'P 1'
#
loop_
_entity.id
_entity.type
_entity.pdbx_description
1 polymer ?
#
loop_
_entity_poly.entity_id
_entity_poly.type
_entity_poly.pdbx_seq_one_letter_code
_entity_poly.pdbx_strand_id
1 'polypeptide(L)'
;MVERLNGLLLQATRLDLISNDDSMHITHLQFADDTILFLKPKTEYLLNVKQILRCFELASGLKANFYKSCVVRVGRGISNEVTDWAAVFKCKKASHPISFMGFLLRGRPGSKAFWDPLVDKIEKRLAPWKMKFLSKGGRLVLIKAVISSIPTYFLSVFKIPVSVETLLKGFREVFYGVIMMPKENFTLLDGWMFVRGKETMA
;
A
#
# COMPACT_ATOMS: atom_id res chain seq x y z
N MET A 1 0.95 20.52 10.65
CA MET A 1 0.16 20.45 9.39
C MET A 1 -0.93 19.39 9.50
N VAL A 2 -0.54 18.12 9.71
CA VAL A 2 -1.45 16.98 9.99
C VAL A 2 -2.41 17.28 11.15
N GLU A 3 -1.89 17.79 12.26
CA GLU A 3 -2.69 18.12 13.45
C GLU A 3 -3.81 19.14 13.20
N ARG A 4 -3.60 20.09 12.26
CA ARG A 4 -4.59 21.13 11.96
C ARG A 4 -5.80 20.54 11.22
N LEU A 5 -5.54 19.70 10.22
CA LEU A 5 -6.62 19.01 9.50
C LEU A 5 -7.31 17.99 10.41
N ASN A 6 -6.54 17.24 11.21
CA ASN A 6 -7.08 16.34 12.23
C ASN A 6 -8.06 17.08 13.17
N GLY A 7 -7.66 18.25 13.70
CA GLY A 7 -8.51 19.09 14.53
C GLY A 7 -9.83 19.46 13.85
N LEU A 8 -9.79 19.88 12.59
CA LEU A 8 -11.00 20.21 11.81
C LEU A 8 -11.91 18.99 11.60
N LEU A 9 -11.33 17.83 11.27
CA LEU A 9 -12.09 16.60 11.07
C LEU A 9 -12.72 16.11 12.38
N LEU A 10 -12.00 16.17 13.50
CA LEU A 10 -12.54 15.82 14.82
C LEU A 10 -13.70 16.74 15.22
N GLN A 11 -13.58 18.04 14.96
CA GLN A 11 -14.68 18.98 15.22
C GLN A 11 -15.88 18.71 14.30
N ALA A 12 -15.65 18.42 13.02
CA ALA A 12 -16.71 18.05 12.09
C ALA A 12 -17.42 16.76 12.52
N THR A 13 -16.70 15.77 13.06
CA THR A 13 -17.31 14.56 13.65
C THR A 13 -18.16 14.89 14.87
N ARG A 14 -17.69 15.79 15.76
CA ARG A 14 -18.46 16.22 16.94
C ARG A 14 -19.75 16.96 16.59
N LEU A 15 -19.75 17.68 15.47
CA LEU A 15 -20.91 18.43 14.96
C LEU A 15 -21.82 17.60 14.05
N ASP A 16 -21.57 16.29 13.94
CA ASP A 16 -22.28 15.36 13.04
C ASP A 16 -22.28 15.78 11.55
N LEU A 17 -21.29 16.60 11.16
CA LEU A 17 -21.08 16.99 9.77
C LEU A 17 -20.44 15.87 8.96
N ILE A 18 -19.75 14.95 9.64
CA ILE A 18 -19.21 13.71 9.07
C ILE A 18 -19.38 12.58 10.09
N SER A 19 -19.87 11.44 9.63
CA SER A 19 -19.97 10.21 10.42
C SER A 19 -19.48 9.04 9.60
N ASN A 20 -18.83 8.06 10.26
CA ASN A 20 -18.63 6.74 9.69
C ASN A 20 -19.74 5.79 10.18
N ASP A 21 -19.66 4.52 9.82
CA ASP A 21 -20.59 3.47 10.29
C ASP A 21 -20.49 3.28 11.82
N ASP A 22 -21.62 3.08 12.50
CA ASP A 22 -21.69 3.05 13.98
C ASP A 22 -20.84 1.92 14.59
N SER A 23 -20.50 0.92 13.78
CA SER A 23 -19.61 -0.21 14.11
C SER A 23 -18.13 0.17 14.19
N MET A 24 -17.74 1.34 13.68
CA MET A 24 -16.36 1.75 13.53
C MET A 24 -16.20 3.11 14.25
N HIS A 25 -15.23 3.30 15.14
CA HIS A 25 -15.04 4.60 15.81
C HIS A 25 -14.04 5.53 15.09
N ILE A 26 -13.52 5.09 13.94
CA ILE A 26 -12.43 5.77 13.23
C ILE A 26 -12.97 6.46 11.98
N THR A 27 -12.98 7.80 11.96
CA THR A 27 -13.44 8.60 10.82
C THR A 27 -12.34 8.90 9.81
N HIS A 28 -11.07 8.85 10.21
CA HIS A 28 -9.95 9.13 9.31
C HIS A 28 -8.65 8.48 9.79
N LEU A 29 -7.73 8.26 8.86
CA LEU A 29 -6.37 7.80 9.09
C LEU A 29 -5.41 8.73 8.35
N GLN A 30 -4.43 9.27 9.07
CA GLN A 30 -3.46 10.22 8.53
C GLN A 30 -2.04 9.71 8.74
N PHE A 31 -1.23 9.77 7.69
CA PHE A 31 0.20 9.52 7.76
C PHE A 31 0.93 10.48 6.80
N ALA A 32 1.76 11.36 7.35
CA ALA A 32 2.43 12.42 6.59
C ALA A 32 1.42 13.22 5.73
N ASP A 33 1.52 13.14 4.40
CA ASP A 33 0.66 13.80 3.43
C ASP A 33 -0.53 12.94 2.96
N ASP A 34 -0.55 11.65 3.27
CA ASP A 34 -1.63 10.74 2.90
C ASP A 34 -2.73 10.72 3.97
N THR A 35 -3.96 11.00 3.55
CA THR A 35 -5.16 10.97 4.41
C THR A 35 -6.24 10.07 3.80
N ILE A 36 -6.75 9.13 4.59
CA ILE A 36 -7.94 8.34 4.29
C ILE A 36 -9.08 8.82 5.16
N LEU A 37 -10.26 9.01 4.55
CA LEU A 37 -11.49 9.33 5.25
C LEU A 37 -12.45 8.14 5.14
N PHE A 38 -13.01 7.71 6.27
CA PHE A 38 -14.03 6.69 6.37
C PHE A 38 -15.37 7.39 6.62
N LEU A 39 -16.28 7.32 5.66
CA LEU A 39 -17.55 8.05 5.68
C LEU A 39 -18.70 7.12 5.34
N LYS A 40 -19.87 7.36 5.95
CA LYS A 40 -21.13 6.74 5.51
C LYS A 40 -21.44 7.17 4.06
N PRO A 41 -22.15 6.33 3.28
CA PRO A 41 -22.47 6.60 1.89
C PRO A 41 -23.57 7.67 1.75
N LYS A 42 -23.29 8.90 2.18
CA LYS A 42 -24.17 10.06 2.08
C LYS A 42 -23.47 11.20 1.34
N THR A 43 -24.14 11.77 0.34
CA THR A 43 -23.61 12.88 -0.45
C THR A 43 -23.35 14.13 0.40
N GLU A 44 -24.17 14.38 1.43
CA GLU A 44 -24.00 15.49 2.37
C GLU A 44 -22.63 15.46 3.05
N TYR A 45 -22.21 14.30 3.56
CA TYR A 45 -20.90 14.15 4.21
C TYR A 45 -19.75 14.41 3.24
N LEU A 46 -19.89 14.03 1.97
CA LEU A 46 -18.87 14.33 0.95
C LEU A 46 -18.75 15.82 0.66
N LEU A 47 -19.87 16.53 0.60
CA LEU A 47 -19.91 17.98 0.40
C LEU A 47 -19.30 18.71 1.62
N ASN A 48 -19.63 18.26 2.82
CA ASN A 48 -19.05 18.80 4.06
C ASN A 48 -17.54 18.60 4.09
N VAL A 49 -17.03 17.42 3.73
CA VAL A 49 -15.59 17.17 3.60
C VAL A 49 -14.95 18.11 2.58
N LYS A 50 -15.58 18.30 1.42
CA LYS A 50 -15.07 19.21 0.38
C LYS A 50 -14.98 20.65 0.89
N GLN A 51 -15.97 21.10 1.67
CA GLN A 51 -15.95 22.42 2.32
C GLN A 51 -14.85 22.52 3.37
N ILE A 52 -14.70 21.51 4.24
CA ILE A 52 -13.64 21.45 5.25
C ILE A 52 -12.25 21.53 4.60
N LEU A 53 -12.02 20.75 3.54
CA LEU A 53 -10.77 20.78 2.78
C LEU A 53 -10.52 22.15 2.14
N ARG A 54 -11.58 22.82 1.67
CA ARG A 54 -11.46 24.17 1.12
C ARG A 54 -11.12 25.20 2.20
N CYS A 55 -11.76 25.14 3.36
CA CYS A 55 -11.43 25.99 4.50
C CYS A 55 -9.99 25.76 4.97
N PHE A 56 -9.55 24.50 5.01
CA PHE A 56 -8.17 24.15 5.31
C PHE A 56 -7.19 24.71 4.27
N GLU A 57 -7.51 24.62 2.98
CA GLU A 57 -6.69 25.19 1.90
C GLU A 57 -6.55 26.70 2.06
N LEU A 58 -7.64 27.41 2.35
CA LEU A 58 -7.61 28.86 2.58
C LEU A 58 -6.81 29.25 3.83
N ALA A 59 -6.93 28.48 4.92
CA ALA A 59 -6.27 28.80 6.19
C ALA A 59 -4.79 28.39 6.23
N SER A 60 -4.40 27.35 5.49
CA SER A 60 -3.04 26.79 5.53
C SER A 60 -2.20 27.08 4.28
N GLY A 61 -2.84 27.45 3.16
CA GLY A 61 -2.21 27.54 1.85
C GLY A 61 -1.97 26.18 1.18
N LEU A 62 -2.39 25.06 1.79
CA LEU A 62 -2.14 23.71 1.29
C LEU A 62 -3.35 23.14 0.57
N LYS A 63 -3.12 22.63 -0.63
CA LYS A 63 -4.20 22.15 -1.49
C LYS A 63 -4.24 20.62 -1.53
N ALA A 64 -5.42 20.06 -1.29
CA ALA A 64 -5.68 18.65 -1.51
C ALA A 64 -5.48 18.31 -3.00
N ASN A 65 -4.70 17.27 -3.28
CA ASN A 65 -4.42 16.83 -4.65
C ASN A 65 -5.46 15.82 -5.13
N PHE A 66 -6.61 16.32 -5.58
CA PHE A 66 -7.71 15.48 -6.07
C PHE A 66 -7.35 14.63 -7.30
N TYR A 67 -6.30 14.97 -8.05
CA TYR A 67 -5.80 14.15 -9.16
C TYR A 67 -5.14 12.85 -8.69
N LYS A 68 -4.50 12.88 -7.52
CA LYS A 68 -3.93 11.70 -6.84
C LYS A 68 -4.93 11.01 -5.91
N SER A 69 -5.96 11.72 -5.46
CA SER A 69 -7.03 11.15 -4.63
C SER A 69 -7.96 10.24 -5.43
N CYS A 70 -8.62 9.32 -4.73
CA CYS A 70 -9.65 8.48 -5.30
C CYS A 70 -10.76 8.20 -4.28
N VAL A 71 -11.94 7.86 -4.80
CA VAL A 71 -13.08 7.39 -3.98
C VAL A 71 -13.27 5.91 -4.21
N VAL A 72 -13.50 5.18 -3.11
CA VAL A 72 -13.75 3.74 -3.12
C VAL A 72 -14.88 3.41 -2.18
N ARG A 73 -15.78 2.54 -2.65
CA ARG A 73 -16.80 1.94 -1.79
C ARG A 73 -16.24 0.72 -1.09
N VAL A 74 -16.39 0.69 0.24
CA VAL A 74 -16.12 -0.47 1.07
C VAL A 74 -17.44 -1.23 1.30
N GLY A 75 -17.54 -2.49 0.88
CA GLY A 75 -18.74 -3.33 0.99
C GLY A 75 -19.26 -3.90 -0.34
N ARG A 76 -20.36 -4.67 -0.29
CA ARG A 76 -21.10 -5.20 -1.46
C ARG A 76 -22.20 -4.19 -1.86
N GLY A 77 -22.38 -3.91 -3.16
CA GLY A 77 -23.41 -3.00 -3.67
C GLY A 77 -23.09 -2.39 -5.05
N ILE A 78 -24.13 -1.98 -5.78
CA ILE A 78 -24.08 -1.50 -7.18
C ILE A 78 -23.28 -0.20 -7.31
N SER A 79 -22.61 -0.05 -8.47
CA SER A 79 -21.44 0.82 -8.67
C SER A 79 -21.72 2.30 -8.98
N ASN A 80 -22.99 2.68 -9.12
CA ASN A 80 -23.38 3.96 -9.75
C ASN A 80 -23.07 5.16 -8.83
N GLU A 81 -23.36 5.05 -7.53
CA GLU A 81 -23.12 6.12 -6.54
C GLU A 81 -21.64 6.56 -6.47
N VAL A 82 -20.71 5.62 -6.70
CA VAL A 82 -19.27 5.91 -6.62
C VAL A 82 -18.84 6.89 -7.72
N THR A 83 -19.50 6.83 -8.87
CA THR A 83 -19.24 7.76 -9.98
C THR A 83 -19.68 9.17 -9.59
N ASP A 84 -20.83 9.31 -8.95
CA ASP A 84 -21.35 10.60 -8.48
C ASP A 84 -20.45 11.18 -7.39
N TRP A 85 -20.00 10.36 -6.45
CA TRP A 85 -19.06 10.77 -5.41
C TRP A 85 -17.71 11.20 -5.97
N ALA A 86 -17.20 10.47 -6.96
CA ALA A 86 -15.98 10.84 -7.66
C ALA A 86 -16.14 12.17 -8.41
N ALA A 87 -17.33 12.44 -8.97
CA ALA A 87 -17.64 13.72 -9.61
C ALA A 87 -17.66 14.90 -8.62
N VAL A 88 -18.15 14.70 -7.39
CA VAL A 88 -18.14 15.73 -6.33
C VAL A 88 -16.71 16.22 -6.05
N PHE A 89 -15.74 15.32 -5.94
CA PHE A 89 -14.33 15.66 -5.71
C PHE A 89 -13.53 15.89 -7.00
N LYS A 90 -14.11 15.61 -8.17
CA LYS A 90 -13.40 15.56 -9.47
C LYS A 90 -12.18 14.64 -9.42
N CYS A 91 -12.31 13.51 -8.74
CA CYS A 91 -11.23 12.54 -8.55
C CYS A 91 -11.51 11.23 -9.27
N LYS A 92 -10.56 10.30 -9.24
CA LYS A 92 -10.72 8.99 -9.89
C LYS A 92 -11.58 8.05 -9.04
N LYS A 93 -12.37 7.19 -9.67
CA LYS A 93 -12.96 6.01 -9.03
C LYS A 93 -11.89 4.94 -8.95
N ALA A 94 -11.56 4.44 -7.75
CA ALA A 94 -10.60 3.34 -7.67
C ALA A 94 -11.32 2.00 -7.90
N SER A 95 -10.86 1.27 -8.92
CA SER A 95 -11.31 -0.08 -9.26
C SER A 95 -10.42 -1.18 -8.65
N HIS A 96 -9.20 -0.81 -8.25
CA HIS A 96 -8.17 -1.71 -7.74
C HIS A 96 -8.02 -1.55 -6.22
N PRO A 97 -7.45 -2.56 -5.52
CA PRO A 97 -7.18 -2.43 -4.11
C PRO A 97 -6.31 -1.20 -3.85
N ILE A 98 -6.82 -0.29 -3.01
CA ILE A 98 -6.15 0.96 -2.68
C ILE A 98 -4.87 0.63 -1.94
N SER A 99 -3.74 1.15 -2.39
CA SER A 99 -2.52 1.08 -1.60
C SER A 99 -2.44 2.25 -0.64
N PHE A 100 -2.25 1.97 0.64
CA PHE A 100 -1.89 2.96 1.65
C PHE A 100 -0.59 2.51 2.29
N MET A 101 0.40 3.39 2.36
CA MET A 101 1.74 3.08 2.90
C MET A 101 2.41 1.84 2.27
N GLY A 102 2.15 1.58 0.98
CA GLY A 102 2.82 0.51 0.23
C GLY A 102 2.23 -0.89 0.38
N PHE A 103 1.10 -1.06 1.08
CA PHE A 103 0.34 -2.31 1.09
C PHE A 103 -1.11 -2.08 0.67
N LEU A 104 -1.78 -3.15 0.24
CA LEU A 104 -3.16 -3.10 -0.23
C LEU A 104 -4.13 -3.03 0.97
N LEU A 105 -4.88 -1.95 1.12
CA LEU A 105 -5.94 -1.79 2.13
C LEU A 105 -7.04 -2.86 1.99
N ARG A 106 -7.20 -3.39 0.77
CA ARG A 106 -8.08 -4.51 0.47
C ARG A 106 -7.22 -5.68 0.01
N GLY A 107 -6.97 -6.62 0.91
CA GLY A 107 -6.32 -7.87 0.58
C GLY A 107 -6.34 -8.83 1.76
N ARG A 108 -6.19 -10.12 1.48
CA ARG A 108 -6.09 -11.16 2.52
C ARG A 108 -4.62 -11.37 2.82
N PRO A 109 -4.13 -11.10 4.05
CA PRO A 109 -2.73 -11.34 4.39
C PRO A 109 -2.31 -12.81 4.24
N GLY A 110 -3.26 -13.76 4.29
CA GLY A 110 -2.97 -15.17 3.99
C GLY A 110 -2.72 -15.48 2.51
N SER A 111 -3.04 -14.56 1.58
CA SER A 111 -2.81 -14.76 0.15
C SER A 111 -1.43 -14.26 -0.27
N LYS A 112 -0.74 -15.00 -1.14
CA LYS A 112 0.54 -14.59 -1.73
C LYS A 112 0.43 -13.23 -2.44
N ALA A 113 -0.70 -12.98 -3.12
CA ALA A 113 -0.93 -11.75 -3.89
C ALA A 113 -0.85 -10.47 -3.04
N PHE A 114 -1.15 -10.55 -1.75
CA PHE A 114 -1.04 -9.43 -0.81
C PHE A 114 0.41 -9.01 -0.58
N TRP A 115 1.34 -9.96 -0.63
CA TRP A 115 2.76 -9.76 -0.36
C TRP A 115 3.58 -9.43 -1.61
N ASP A 116 2.98 -9.54 -2.79
CA ASP A 116 3.63 -9.27 -4.07
C ASP A 116 4.33 -7.90 -4.13
N PRO A 117 3.72 -6.79 -3.69
CA PRO A 117 4.40 -5.48 -3.73
C PRO A 117 5.65 -5.42 -2.84
N LEU A 118 5.64 -6.15 -1.73
CA LEU A 118 6.79 -6.26 -0.83
C LEU A 118 7.91 -7.05 -1.49
N VAL A 119 7.56 -8.20 -2.08
CA VAL A 119 8.51 -9.07 -2.79
C VAL A 119 9.15 -8.32 -3.95
N ASP A 120 8.35 -7.66 -4.79
CA ASP A 120 8.84 -6.85 -5.92
C ASP A 120 9.79 -5.73 -5.45
N LYS A 121 9.52 -5.13 -4.28
CA LYS A 121 10.38 -4.10 -3.70
C LYS A 121 11.72 -4.67 -3.23
N ILE A 122 11.73 -5.86 -2.64
CA ILE A 122 12.96 -6.57 -2.24
C ILE A 122 13.76 -6.94 -3.48
N GLU A 123 13.11 -7.54 -4.49
CA GLU A 123 13.74 -7.90 -5.76
C GLU A 123 14.39 -6.70 -6.44
N LYS A 124 13.67 -5.58 -6.57
CA LYS A 124 14.22 -4.35 -7.17
C LYS A 124 15.41 -3.78 -6.39
N ARG A 125 15.46 -3.98 -5.06
CA ARG A 125 16.60 -3.55 -4.23
C ARG A 125 17.78 -4.49 -4.30
N LEU A 126 17.55 -5.78 -4.56
CA LEU A 126 18.59 -6.79 -4.76
C LEU A 126 19.14 -6.83 -6.19
N ALA A 127 18.32 -6.52 -7.19
CA ALA A 127 18.65 -6.62 -8.62
C ALA A 127 19.95 -5.89 -9.05
N PRO A 128 20.28 -4.69 -8.54
CA PRO A 128 21.53 -4.01 -8.90
C PRO A 128 22.80 -4.72 -8.38
N TRP A 129 22.66 -5.60 -7.39
CA TRP A 129 23.79 -6.17 -6.66
C TRP A 129 24.21 -7.51 -7.23
N LYS A 130 25.19 -7.47 -8.12
CA LYS A 130 25.84 -8.68 -8.65
C LYS A 130 26.66 -9.35 -7.53
N MET A 131 26.19 -10.49 -7.03
CA MET A 131 26.82 -11.26 -5.95
C MET A 131 28.32 -11.54 -6.16
N LYS A 132 28.76 -11.71 -7.41
CA LYS A 132 30.15 -11.98 -7.78
C LYS A 132 31.11 -10.86 -7.35
N PHE A 133 30.63 -9.63 -7.19
CA PHE A 133 31.44 -8.46 -6.80
C PHE A 133 31.33 -8.10 -5.32
N LEU A 134 30.57 -8.85 -4.52
CA LEU A 134 30.40 -8.59 -3.09
C LEU A 134 31.21 -9.57 -2.24
N SER A 135 31.96 -9.02 -1.30
CA SER A 135 32.60 -9.80 -0.23
C SER A 135 31.55 -10.49 0.65
N LYS A 136 31.94 -11.53 1.39
CA LYS A 136 31.04 -12.22 2.33
C LYS A 136 30.40 -11.23 3.32
N GLY A 137 31.19 -10.26 3.82
CA GLY A 137 30.69 -9.18 4.69
C GLY A 137 29.70 -8.27 3.97
N GLY A 138 30.00 -7.86 2.72
CA GLY A 138 29.10 -7.05 1.91
C GLY A 138 27.76 -7.73 1.62
N ARG A 139 27.77 -9.04 1.35
CA ARG A 139 26.55 -9.85 1.18
C ARG A 139 25.72 -9.90 2.46
N LEU A 140 26.37 -10.12 3.61
CA LEU A 140 25.68 -10.13 4.91
C LEU A 140 25.03 -8.78 5.22
N VAL A 141 25.74 -7.68 4.97
CA VAL A 141 25.20 -6.32 5.13
C VAL A 141 24.01 -6.10 4.20
N LEU A 142 24.10 -6.52 2.93
CA LEU A 142 23.00 -6.38 1.97
C LEU A 142 21.76 -7.18 2.39
N ILE A 143 21.93 -8.41 2.88
CA ILE A 143 20.83 -9.24 3.38
C ILE A 143 20.15 -8.57 4.58
N LYS A 144 20.92 -8.04 5.53
CA LYS A 144 20.36 -7.32 6.69
C LYS A 144 19.64 -6.06 6.25
N ALA A 145 20.27 -5.26 5.39
CA ALA A 145 19.74 -4.00 4.90
C ALA A 145 18.47 -4.17 4.08
N VAL A 146 18.31 -5.26 3.31
CA VAL A 146 17.17 -5.45 2.41
C VAL A 146 16.18 -6.49 2.94
N ILE A 147 16.62 -7.74 3.10
CA ILE A 147 15.72 -8.88 3.41
C ILE A 147 15.28 -8.86 4.88
N SER A 148 16.07 -8.26 5.78
CA SER A 148 15.65 -8.12 7.18
C SER A 148 14.87 -6.82 7.39
N SER A 149 15.37 -5.67 6.95
CA SER A 149 14.72 -4.39 7.25
C SER A 149 13.39 -4.15 6.51
N ILE A 150 13.30 -4.47 5.20
CA ILE A 150 12.15 -4.08 4.38
C ILE A 150 10.87 -4.82 4.79
N PRO A 151 10.89 -6.15 5.03
CA PRO A 151 9.71 -6.86 5.53
C PRO A 151 9.31 -6.51 6.96
N THR A 152 10.22 -5.98 7.79
CA THR A 152 9.97 -5.82 9.23
C THR A 152 8.68 -5.05 9.50
N TYR A 153 8.42 -3.97 8.76
CA TYR A 153 7.17 -3.20 8.88
C TYR A 153 5.91 -4.02 8.56
N PHE A 154 5.97 -4.90 7.55
CA PHE A 154 4.83 -5.75 7.20
C PHE A 154 4.63 -6.86 8.25
N LEU A 155 5.73 -7.42 8.75
CA LEU A 155 5.72 -8.47 9.74
C LEU A 155 5.25 -7.99 11.13
N SER A 156 5.38 -6.69 11.42
CA SER A 156 4.83 -6.13 12.67
C SER A 156 3.30 -5.99 12.65
N VAL A 157 2.67 -5.98 11.47
CA VAL A 157 1.23 -5.77 11.31
C VAL A 157 0.50 -7.06 10.89
N PHE A 158 1.14 -7.91 10.08
CA PHE A 158 0.51 -9.07 9.46
C PHE A 158 1.29 -10.35 9.71
N LYS A 159 0.54 -11.45 9.91
CA LYS A 159 1.12 -12.80 9.94
C LYS A 159 1.51 -13.22 8.52
N ILE A 160 2.77 -13.62 8.35
CA ILE A 160 3.31 -14.08 7.07
C ILE A 160 2.80 -15.50 6.73
N PRO A 161 2.36 -15.76 5.48
CA PRO A 161 2.06 -17.10 5.02
C PRO A 161 3.35 -17.87 4.71
N VAL A 162 3.31 -19.20 4.88
CA VAL A 162 4.47 -20.10 4.70
C VAL A 162 5.12 -19.91 3.32
N SER A 163 4.34 -19.71 2.28
CA SER A 163 4.85 -19.50 0.91
C SER A 163 5.75 -18.27 0.77
N VAL A 164 5.43 -17.18 1.47
CA VAL A 164 6.22 -15.94 1.45
C VAL A 164 7.44 -16.08 2.35
N GLU A 165 7.31 -16.78 3.48
CA GLU A 165 8.45 -17.08 4.35
C GLU A 165 9.52 -17.90 3.61
N THR A 166 9.12 -18.96 2.92
CA THR A 166 10.02 -19.79 2.10
C THR A 166 10.68 -18.98 0.99
N LEU A 167 9.94 -18.06 0.35
CA LEU A 167 10.50 -17.17 -0.67
C LEU A 167 11.55 -16.22 -0.10
N LEU A 168 11.31 -15.62 1.08
CA LEU A 168 12.29 -14.78 1.76
C LEU A 168 13.53 -15.57 2.20
N LYS A 169 13.36 -16.82 2.64
CA LYS A 169 14.48 -17.74 2.93
C LYS A 169 15.31 -18.02 1.67
N GLY A 170 14.65 -18.29 0.55
CA GLY A 170 15.32 -18.49 -0.75
C GLY A 170 16.20 -17.30 -1.15
N PHE A 171 15.71 -16.06 -1.01
CA PHE A 171 16.56 -14.89 -1.24
C PHE A 171 17.78 -14.83 -0.32
N ARG A 172 17.64 -15.19 0.96
CA ARG A 172 18.79 -15.24 1.88
C ARG A 172 19.80 -16.28 1.43
N GLU A 173 19.35 -17.49 1.13
CA GLU A 173 20.22 -18.62 0.75
C GLU A 173 21.01 -18.36 -0.54
N VAL A 174 20.36 -17.75 -1.54
CA VAL A 174 21.01 -17.31 -2.78
C VAL A 174 22.13 -16.31 -2.49
N PHE A 175 21.89 -15.30 -1.66
CA PHE A 175 22.89 -14.27 -1.34
C PHE A 175 23.95 -14.74 -0.33
N TYR A 176 23.65 -15.71 0.54
CA TYR A 176 24.65 -16.38 1.37
C TYR A 176 25.55 -17.33 0.55
N GLY A 177 25.05 -17.85 -0.57
CA GLY A 177 25.77 -18.78 -1.44
C GLY A 177 25.61 -20.25 -1.07
N VAL A 178 24.50 -20.62 -0.41
CA VAL A 178 24.21 -22.00 0.04
C VAL A 178 23.59 -22.84 -1.07
N ILE A 179 22.90 -22.22 -2.04
CA ILE A 179 22.26 -22.90 -3.17
C ILE A 179 22.87 -22.39 -4.49
N MET A 180 23.44 -23.29 -5.29
CA MET A 180 23.56 -23.07 -6.75
C MET A 180 22.17 -23.23 -7.36
N MET A 181 21.73 -22.26 -8.17
CA MET A 181 20.40 -22.28 -8.80
C MET A 181 20.16 -23.63 -9.52
N PRO A 182 19.04 -24.34 -9.23
CA PRO A 182 18.69 -25.52 -10.00
C PRO A 182 18.37 -25.09 -11.44
N LYS A 183 19.10 -25.67 -12.39
CA LYS A 183 19.09 -25.29 -13.82
C LYS A 183 17.77 -25.59 -14.55
N GLU A 184 16.83 -26.28 -13.93
CA GLU A 184 15.70 -26.87 -14.66
C GLU A 184 14.50 -25.95 -14.87
N ASN A 185 14.38 -24.82 -14.15
CA ASN A 185 13.24 -23.89 -14.32
C ASN A 185 13.62 -22.45 -14.69
N PHE A 186 14.91 -22.13 -14.84
CA PHE A 186 15.36 -20.79 -15.20
C PHE A 186 16.59 -20.89 -16.11
N THR A 187 16.39 -20.76 -17.41
CA THR A 187 17.49 -20.67 -18.37
C THR A 187 18.19 -19.32 -18.22
N LEU A 188 19.50 -19.37 -17.99
CA LEU A 188 20.39 -18.22 -17.96
C LEU A 188 20.51 -17.65 -19.37
N LEU A 189 20.00 -16.44 -19.58
CA LEU A 189 20.44 -15.59 -20.68
C LEU A 189 21.14 -14.37 -20.08
N ASP A 190 22.45 -14.31 -20.34
CA ASP A 190 23.33 -13.15 -20.33
C ASP A 190 22.88 -11.90 -19.55
N GLY A 191 22.96 -12.02 -18.22
CA GLY A 191 23.24 -10.86 -17.38
C GLY A 191 22.05 -10.08 -16.80
N TRP A 192 20.82 -10.53 -17.00
CA TRP A 192 19.63 -10.04 -16.27
C TRP A 192 18.63 -11.18 -16.03
N MET A 193 17.96 -11.21 -14.86
CA MET A 193 16.52 -11.51 -14.69
C MET A 193 16.12 -11.85 -13.24
N PHE A 194 14.95 -11.34 -12.83
CA PHE A 194 13.84 -12.23 -12.47
C PHE A 194 12.59 -11.72 -13.19
N VAL A 195 11.97 -12.57 -14.02
CA VAL A 195 10.68 -12.34 -14.67
C VAL A 195 9.64 -13.17 -13.94
N ARG A 196 8.64 -12.50 -13.37
CA ARG A 196 7.46 -13.13 -12.79
C ARG A 196 6.54 -13.61 -13.93
N GLY A 197 6.48 -14.92 -14.16
CA GLY A 197 5.43 -15.51 -14.98
C GLY A 197 4.07 -15.27 -14.31
N LYS A 198 3.19 -14.50 -14.96
CA LYS A 198 1.77 -14.48 -14.62
C LYS A 198 1.17 -15.78 -15.13
N GLU A 199 0.96 -16.74 -14.25
CA GLU A 199 -0.02 -17.80 -14.52
C GLU A 199 -1.40 -17.17 -14.41
N THR A 200 -1.95 -16.75 -15.55
CA THR A 200 -3.39 -16.63 -15.74
C THR A 200 -3.95 -18.05 -15.83
N MET A 201 -4.57 -18.54 -14.75
CA MET A 201 -5.47 -19.68 -14.89
C MET A 201 -6.83 -19.16 -15.38
N ALA A 202 -7.26 -19.74 -16.49
CA ALA A 202 -8.61 -19.66 -17.04
C ALA A 202 -9.64 -20.31 -16.10
#